data_AF-M7UHB6-F1
#
_entry.id   AF-M7UHB6-F1
#
_cell.length_a   1.000
_cell.length_b   1.000
_cell.length_c   1.000
_cell.angle_alpha   90.00
_cell.angle_beta   90.00
_cell.angle_gamma   90.00
#
_symmetry.space_group_name_H-M   'P 1'
#
loop_
_entity.id
_entity.type
_entity.pdbx_description
1 polymer ?
#
loop_
_entity_poly.entity_id
_entity_poly.type
_entity_poly.pdbx_seq_one_letter_code
_entity_poly.pdbx_strand_id
1 'polypeptide(L)'
;MKTYIKRIEQVNSIIHAVSEINRKAIDIAREKDEERSRGLAQGSLHGVPILIKNLLFTTDGLKITLGCTAFLEAIPSIEATIIMKLREQGAIILGVANGSQWANNRCTPGWSAVGGQCLGVYHKDQHPKGSSSGSAVGTALGLCAVALGSEIPRHILKHVDPTTIHLFENAINTMKSLGVTIVDPNSYSTFDTDRSSCTGDEYDIALKVDIYHNFETTLSYFSINPHSLYTLSDVIAYTIATPAEEAMKRGLGHFESALEVGKNYTKDSEEYKNSLTERNHVGRQIPKLLDKFECDMIVLPTNVAVEPADVGGCPVVSVPMGFYPPGTEIVRQSGMVEVGPGIP
;
A
#
# COMPACT_ATOMS: atom_id res chain seq x y z
N MET A 1 16.78 17.55 6.66
CA MET A 1 15.89 17.06 7.74
C MET A 1 14.91 18.11 8.27
N LYS A 2 15.37 19.23 8.88
CA LYS A 2 14.50 20.26 9.50
C LYS A 2 13.35 20.74 8.60
N THR A 3 13.61 20.93 7.30
CA THR A 3 12.59 21.36 6.32
C THR A 3 11.42 20.37 6.23
N TYR A 4 11.70 19.06 6.19
CA TYR A 4 10.67 18.03 6.12
C TYR A 4 9.81 18.01 7.38
N ILE A 5 10.43 18.04 8.56
CA ILE A 5 9.72 18.07 9.85
C ILE A 5 8.82 19.32 9.93
N LYS A 6 9.35 20.50 9.59
CA LYS A 6 8.57 21.74 9.56
C LYS A 6 7.39 21.66 8.58
N ARG A 7 7.59 21.03 7.42
CA ARG A 7 6.50 20.84 6.45
C ARG A 7 5.44 19.89 6.99
N ILE A 8 5.83 18.80 7.64
CA ILE A 8 4.90 17.88 8.32
C ILE A 8 4.08 18.64 9.37
N GLU A 9 4.73 19.41 10.23
CA GLU A 9 4.05 20.23 11.26
C GLU A 9 3.02 21.21 10.68
N GLN A 10 3.28 21.76 9.49
CA GLN A 10 2.38 22.70 8.83
C GLN A 10 1.08 22.08 8.31
N VAL A 11 1.12 20.83 7.85
CA VAL A 11 -0.01 20.25 7.08
C VAL A 11 -0.62 19.01 7.71
N ASN A 12 0.15 18.26 8.51
CA ASN A 12 -0.24 16.90 8.90
C ASN A 12 -1.44 16.85 9.85
N SER A 13 -1.73 17.93 10.56
CA SER A 13 -2.97 18.08 11.36
C SER A 13 -4.25 18.09 10.51
N ILE A 14 -4.14 18.31 9.20
CA ILE A 14 -5.24 18.30 8.24
C ILE A 14 -5.22 17.02 7.41
N ILE A 15 -4.04 16.64 6.89
CA ILE A 15 -3.92 15.57 5.90
C ILE A 15 -3.62 14.19 6.48
N HIS A 16 -3.19 14.10 7.74
CA HIS A 16 -2.98 12.84 8.48
C HIS A 16 -2.14 11.77 7.73
N ALA A 17 -1.05 12.18 7.07
CA ALA A 17 -0.21 11.30 6.27
C ALA A 17 0.96 10.69 7.05
N VAL A 18 1.39 11.32 8.14
CA VAL A 18 2.48 10.86 9.01
C VAL A 18 1.89 10.55 10.38
N SER A 19 2.02 9.30 10.85
CA SER A 19 1.52 8.90 12.17
C SER A 19 2.54 9.18 13.27
N GLU A 20 3.83 9.12 12.96
CA GLU A 20 4.90 9.43 13.92
C GLU A 20 6.15 9.98 13.21
N ILE A 21 6.80 10.95 13.84
CA ILE A 21 8.13 11.44 13.43
C ILE A 21 9.17 10.81 14.35
N ASN A 22 10.26 10.30 13.80
CA ASN A 22 11.39 9.80 14.57
C ASN A 22 12.04 10.97 15.34
N ARG A 23 11.96 10.93 16.67
CA ARG A 23 12.50 11.99 17.54
C ARG A 23 14.01 12.17 17.40
N LYS A 24 14.72 11.13 16.96
CA LYS A 24 16.18 11.14 16.73
C LYS A 24 16.55 11.60 15.32
N ALA A 25 15.58 11.85 14.43
CA ALA A 25 15.86 12.13 13.02
C ALA A 25 16.81 13.34 12.80
N ILE A 26 16.73 14.36 13.66
CA ILE A 26 17.61 15.53 13.60
C ILE A 26 19.04 15.18 14.01
N ASP A 27 19.20 14.39 15.07
CA ASP A 27 20.52 14.01 15.56
C ASP A 27 21.20 13.03 14.60
N ILE A 28 20.45 12.05 14.08
CA ILE A 28 20.91 11.16 13.01
C ILE A 28 21.32 11.98 11.78
N ALA A 29 20.56 13.02 11.41
CA ALA A 29 20.93 13.87 10.28
C ALA A 29 22.24 14.64 10.51
N ARG A 30 22.50 15.11 11.74
CA ARG A 30 23.77 15.75 12.10
C ARG A 30 24.94 14.77 11.98
N GLU A 31 24.76 13.55 12.49
CA GLU A 31 25.76 12.49 12.34
C GLU A 31 26.04 12.20 10.86
N LYS A 32 25.00 12.13 10.01
CA LYS A 32 25.17 11.94 8.55
C LYS A 32 25.90 13.10 7.88
N ASP A 33 25.67 14.34 8.31
CA ASP A 33 26.39 15.52 7.83
C ASP A 33 27.88 15.47 8.23
N GLU A 34 28.20 15.07 9.46
CA GLU A 34 29.57 14.90 9.95
C GLU A 34 30.31 13.78 9.22
N GLU A 35 29.67 12.62 9.04
CA GLU A 35 30.20 11.53 8.21
C GLU A 35 30.51 12.00 6.79
N ARG A 36 29.59 12.75 6.16
CA ARG A 36 29.78 13.29 4.81
C ARG A 36 30.95 14.27 4.75
N SER A 37 31.11 15.17 5.72
CA SER A 37 32.22 16.12 5.77
C SER A 37 33.60 15.47 5.90
N ARG A 38 33.65 14.27 6.50
CA ARG A 38 34.87 13.46 6.64
C ARG A 38 35.12 12.52 5.47
N GLY A 39 34.28 12.55 4.43
CA GLY A 39 34.37 11.64 3.29
C GLY A 39 33.90 10.20 3.61
N LEU A 40 33.11 10.02 4.68
CA LEU A 40 32.62 8.72 5.16
C LEU A 40 31.15 8.47 4.76
N ALA A 41 30.72 8.97 3.60
CA ALA A 41 29.36 8.73 3.12
C ALA A 41 29.14 7.24 2.80
N GLN A 42 28.04 6.66 3.31
CA GLN A 42 27.77 5.21 3.29
C GLN A 42 27.05 4.72 2.03
N GLY A 43 26.67 5.61 1.12
CA GLY A 43 26.00 5.22 -0.12
C GLY A 43 25.27 6.35 -0.82
N SER A 44 24.52 6.00 -1.87
CA SER A 44 23.72 6.95 -2.66
C SER A 44 22.57 7.58 -1.88
N LEU A 45 22.14 6.93 -0.80
CA LEU A 45 21.04 7.39 0.06
C LEU A 45 21.52 8.09 1.34
N HIS A 46 22.81 8.43 1.44
CA HIS A 46 23.39 8.99 2.66
C HIS A 46 22.73 10.31 3.07
N GLY A 47 22.05 10.31 4.21
CA GLY A 47 21.29 11.46 4.73
C GLY A 47 19.90 11.67 4.12
N VAL A 48 19.44 10.77 3.23
CA VAL A 48 18.13 10.87 2.58
C VAL A 48 17.02 10.51 3.57
N PRO A 49 16.03 11.40 3.80
CA PRO A 49 14.93 11.15 4.72
C PRO A 49 13.80 10.34 4.08
N ILE A 50 13.48 9.20 4.71
CA ILE A 50 12.52 8.21 4.22
C ILE A 50 11.37 8.04 5.21
N LEU A 51 10.14 8.10 4.72
CA LEU A 51 8.97 7.62 5.47
C LEU A 51 8.76 6.14 5.21
N ILE A 52 8.49 5.37 6.26
CA ILE A 52 8.15 3.94 6.14
C ILE A 52 6.68 3.74 6.48
N LYS A 53 5.97 2.89 5.72
CA LYS A 53 4.60 2.55 6.05
C LYS A 53 4.53 1.83 7.39
N ASN A 54 3.44 2.04 8.12
CA ASN A 54 3.11 1.41 9.41
C ASN A 54 2.91 -0.13 9.37
N LEU A 55 3.60 -0.83 8.49
CA LEU A 55 3.62 -2.30 8.36
C LEU A 55 5.07 -2.82 8.25
N LEU A 56 6.06 -1.92 8.17
CA LEU A 56 7.46 -2.27 8.04
C LEU A 56 8.10 -2.17 9.43
N PHE A 57 8.34 -3.30 10.06
CA PHE A 57 8.94 -3.35 11.40
C PHE A 57 10.34 -2.76 11.42
N THR A 58 10.62 -1.96 12.45
CA THR A 58 11.93 -1.38 12.73
C THR A 58 12.17 -1.35 14.23
N THR A 59 13.44 -1.36 14.60
CA THR A 59 13.90 -1.45 16.00
C THR A 59 14.42 -0.11 16.52
N ASP A 60 14.18 1.00 15.80
CA ASP A 60 14.65 2.35 16.18
C ASP A 60 13.75 3.07 17.19
N GLY A 61 12.75 2.36 17.72
CA GLY A 61 11.80 2.87 18.72
C GLY A 61 10.59 3.58 18.13
N LEU A 62 10.41 3.58 16.81
CA LEU A 62 9.16 4.00 16.17
C LEU A 62 8.03 3.01 16.45
N LYS A 63 6.81 3.53 16.62
CA LYS A 63 5.60 2.74 16.84
C LYS A 63 5.08 2.18 15.52
N ILE A 64 5.38 0.91 15.28
CA ILE A 64 4.80 0.18 14.16
C ILE A 64 3.53 -0.54 14.64
N THR A 65 2.42 0.19 14.56
CA THR A 65 1.13 -0.19 15.13
C THR A 65 0.21 -0.98 14.21
N LEU A 66 0.56 -1.17 12.93
CA LEU A 66 -0.32 -1.77 11.92
C LEU A 66 -1.64 -0.99 11.72
N GLY A 67 -1.68 0.26 12.20
CA GLY A 67 -2.84 1.12 12.28
C GLY A 67 -3.80 0.83 13.44
N CYS A 68 -3.51 -0.16 14.28
CA CYS A 68 -4.38 -0.64 15.36
C CYS A 68 -3.88 -0.14 16.73
N THR A 69 -4.79 0.31 17.60
CA THR A 69 -4.45 0.85 18.93
C THR A 69 -3.83 -0.20 19.85
N ALA A 70 -4.06 -1.49 19.57
CA ALA A 70 -3.46 -2.59 20.33
C ALA A 70 -1.92 -2.58 20.33
N PHE A 71 -1.30 -1.90 19.36
CA PHE A 71 0.14 -1.93 19.18
C PHE A 71 0.80 -0.58 19.50
N LEU A 72 0.10 0.35 20.16
CA LEU A 72 0.65 1.67 20.54
C LEU A 72 1.86 1.59 21.47
N GLU A 73 1.96 0.50 22.24
CA GLU A 73 3.06 0.19 23.17
C GLU A 73 3.80 -1.10 22.78
N ALA A 74 3.51 -1.65 21.60
CA ALA A 74 4.17 -2.85 21.13
C ALA A 74 5.56 -2.54 20.56
N ILE A 75 6.51 -3.44 20.79
CA ILE A 75 7.89 -3.30 20.33
C ILE A 75 8.24 -4.46 19.39
N PRO A 76 8.48 -4.21 18.09
CA PRO A 76 8.94 -5.24 17.17
C PRO A 76 10.27 -5.85 17.63
N SER A 77 10.39 -7.18 17.57
CA SER A 77 11.63 -7.93 17.84
C SER A 77 12.52 -8.08 16.60
N ILE A 78 12.00 -7.71 15.43
CA ILE A 78 12.68 -7.81 14.14
C ILE A 78 12.70 -6.46 13.42
N GLU A 79 13.67 -6.29 12.54
CA GLU A 79 13.72 -5.18 11.58
C GLU A 79 13.53 -5.72 10.16
N ALA A 80 12.71 -5.03 9.38
CA ALA A 80 12.46 -5.40 7.99
C ALA A 80 13.75 -5.28 7.18
N THR A 81 14.04 -6.28 6.34
CA THR A 81 15.26 -6.33 5.53
C THR A 81 15.48 -5.08 4.67
N ILE A 82 14.41 -4.50 4.13
CA ILE A 82 14.50 -3.27 3.36
C ILE A 82 14.97 -2.08 4.22
N ILE A 83 14.56 -2.00 5.49
CA ILE A 83 14.99 -0.93 6.39
C ILE A 83 16.47 -1.10 6.74
N MET A 84 16.92 -2.33 7.02
CA MET A 84 18.35 -2.62 7.24
C MET A 84 19.19 -2.16 6.03
N LYS A 85 18.79 -2.53 4.81
CA LYS A 85 19.46 -2.12 3.57
C LYS A 85 19.47 -0.61 3.33
N LEU A 86 18.39 0.08 3.68
CA LEU A 86 18.33 1.55 3.59
C LEU A 86 19.32 2.20 4.57
N ARG A 87 19.42 1.68 5.80
CA ARG A 87 20.38 2.16 6.80
C ARG A 87 21.83 1.89 6.38
N GLU A 88 22.10 0.73 5.80
CA GLU A 88 23.42 0.40 5.21
C GLU A 88 23.84 1.42 4.14
N GLN A 89 22.88 2.00 3.41
CA GLN A 89 23.14 3.07 2.42
C GLN A 89 23.14 4.48 3.03
N GLY A 90 23.12 4.60 4.36
CA GLY A 90 23.14 5.86 5.10
C GLY A 90 21.81 6.62 5.12
N ALA A 91 20.70 6.00 4.72
CA ALA A 91 19.39 6.64 4.74
C ALA A 91 18.90 6.89 6.17
N ILE A 92 18.05 7.91 6.33
CA ILE A 92 17.47 8.28 7.61
C ILE A 92 15.98 7.93 7.59
N ILE A 93 15.57 7.04 8.49
CA ILE A 93 14.15 6.78 8.72
C ILE A 93 13.56 8.00 9.45
N LEU A 94 12.85 8.84 8.69
CA LEU A 94 12.26 10.09 9.17
C LEU A 94 11.08 9.83 10.11
N GLY A 95 10.31 8.79 9.85
CA GLY A 95 9.10 8.49 10.61
C GLY A 95 8.21 7.48 9.90
N VAL A 96 7.01 7.33 10.44
CA VAL A 96 6.02 6.35 10.01
C VAL A 96 4.91 7.06 9.23
N ALA A 97 4.69 6.62 7.99
CA ALA A 97 3.55 7.02 7.20
C ALA A 97 2.27 6.32 7.69
N ASN A 98 1.19 7.08 7.80
CA ASN A 98 -0.15 6.56 8.03
C ASN A 98 -0.58 5.71 6.82
N GLY A 99 -1.43 4.73 7.05
CA GLY A 99 -1.95 3.86 6.00
C GLY A 99 -3.29 3.29 6.42
N SER A 100 -3.94 2.58 5.49
CA SER A 100 -5.12 1.82 5.85
C SER A 100 -4.75 0.76 6.87
N GLN A 101 -5.45 0.76 7.99
CA GLN A 101 -5.25 -0.22 9.05
C GLN A 101 -5.29 -1.66 8.52
N TRP A 102 -4.34 -2.48 8.99
CA TRP A 102 -4.17 -3.86 8.54
C TRP A 102 -4.06 -3.99 7.02
N ALA A 103 -3.31 -3.09 6.38
CA ALA A 103 -3.18 -3.03 4.92
C ALA A 103 -4.53 -2.95 4.17
N ASN A 104 -5.53 -2.29 4.76
CA ASN A 104 -6.91 -2.16 4.28
C ASN A 104 -7.81 -3.41 4.46
N ASN A 105 -7.48 -4.34 5.35
CA ASN A 105 -8.40 -5.41 5.76
C ASN A 105 -9.57 -4.90 6.64
N ARG A 106 -9.58 -3.61 7.00
CA ARG A 106 -10.70 -2.89 7.64
C ARG A 106 -11.59 -2.13 6.64
N CYS A 107 -11.51 -2.45 5.34
CA CYS A 107 -12.34 -1.89 4.25
C CYS A 107 -12.42 -0.36 4.18
N THR A 108 -11.48 0.37 4.78
CA THR A 108 -11.51 1.83 4.89
C THR A 108 -10.19 2.42 4.40
N PRO A 109 -10.08 2.75 3.11
CA PRO A 109 -8.85 3.28 2.55
C PRO A 109 -8.38 4.57 3.24
N GLY A 110 -7.11 4.59 3.62
CA GLY A 110 -6.44 5.74 4.22
C GLY A 110 -6.77 6.01 5.69
N TRP A 111 -7.63 5.21 6.32
CA TRP A 111 -7.93 5.35 7.75
C TRP A 111 -7.19 4.33 8.60
N SER A 112 -6.73 4.77 9.76
CA SER A 112 -6.38 3.89 10.87
C SER A 112 -6.80 4.48 12.20
N ALA A 113 -7.04 3.64 13.20
CA ALA A 113 -7.39 4.10 14.55
C ALA A 113 -6.27 4.94 15.19
N VAL A 114 -5.01 4.68 14.82
CA VAL A 114 -3.83 5.41 15.33
C VAL A 114 -3.56 6.71 14.57
N GLY A 115 -3.60 6.67 13.24
CA GLY A 115 -3.20 7.80 12.39
C GLY A 115 -4.36 8.70 11.93
N GLY A 116 -5.62 8.27 12.12
CA GLY A 116 -6.79 8.95 11.60
C GLY A 116 -6.99 8.76 10.10
N GLN A 117 -7.93 9.53 9.52
CA GLN A 117 -8.23 9.51 8.08
C GLN A 117 -7.22 10.37 7.33
N CYS A 118 -6.32 9.74 6.58
CA CYS A 118 -5.50 10.41 5.58
C CYS A 118 -6.41 11.02 4.50
N LEU A 119 -6.05 12.19 3.98
CA LEU A 119 -6.75 12.86 2.88
C LEU A 119 -5.84 13.03 1.66
N GLY A 120 -6.44 12.97 0.47
CA GLY A 120 -5.78 13.39 -0.77
C GLY A 120 -5.56 14.90 -0.81
N VAL A 121 -4.75 15.36 -1.76
CA VAL A 121 -4.13 16.70 -1.71
C VAL A 121 -4.56 17.65 -2.80
N TYR A 122 -5.32 17.15 -3.78
CA TYR A 122 -5.73 17.90 -4.96
C TYR A 122 -7.16 18.43 -4.86
N HIS A 123 -7.98 17.83 -4.00
CA HIS A 123 -9.35 18.27 -3.75
C HIS A 123 -9.70 18.20 -2.26
N LYS A 124 -10.56 19.10 -1.79
CA LYS A 124 -11.09 19.03 -0.42
C LYS A 124 -11.84 17.71 -0.21
N ASP A 125 -11.60 17.08 0.93
CA ASP A 125 -12.16 15.76 1.28
C ASP A 125 -11.81 14.66 0.26
N GLN A 126 -10.69 14.80 -0.48
CA GLN A 126 -10.28 13.80 -1.46
C GLN A 126 -9.97 12.46 -0.79
N HIS A 127 -10.50 11.40 -1.40
CA HIS A 127 -10.20 10.02 -1.05
C HIS A 127 -8.73 9.70 -1.39
N PRO A 128 -7.86 9.33 -0.43
CA PRO A 128 -6.43 9.16 -0.66
C PRO A 128 -6.07 7.81 -1.34
N LYS A 129 -7.08 6.96 -1.59
CA LYS A 129 -6.92 5.54 -1.95
C LYS A 129 -6.12 4.81 -0.86
N GLY A 130 -5.60 3.62 -1.15
CA GLY A 130 -4.94 2.81 -0.14
C GLY A 130 -4.35 1.52 -0.69
N SER A 131 -3.59 0.77 0.11
CA SER A 131 -3.44 0.96 1.58
C SER A 131 -2.29 1.89 2.00
N SER A 132 -1.46 2.35 1.07
CA SER A 132 -0.26 3.17 1.31
C SER A 132 -0.53 4.69 1.21
N SER A 133 -1.66 5.15 1.74
CA SER A 133 -2.15 6.54 1.58
C SER A 133 -1.13 7.59 2.05
N GLY A 134 -0.61 7.46 3.28
CA GLY A 134 0.32 8.42 3.84
C GLY A 134 1.68 8.43 3.14
N SER A 135 2.12 7.29 2.59
CA SER A 135 3.34 7.22 1.77
C SER A 135 3.18 8.03 0.48
N ALA A 136 2.04 7.85 -0.22
CA ALA A 136 1.75 8.58 -1.46
C ALA A 136 1.52 10.07 -1.22
N VAL A 137 0.65 10.42 -0.26
CA VAL A 137 0.34 11.81 0.12
C VAL A 137 1.56 12.51 0.69
N GLY A 138 2.35 11.83 1.52
CA GLY A 138 3.59 12.36 2.09
C GLY A 138 4.62 12.70 1.02
N THR A 139 4.76 11.83 0.01
CA THR A 139 5.63 12.11 -1.14
C THR A 139 5.10 13.28 -1.97
N ALA A 140 3.80 13.30 -2.28
CA ALA A 140 3.17 14.35 -3.08
C ALA A 140 3.29 15.76 -2.45
N LEU A 141 3.25 15.86 -1.12
CA LEU A 141 3.39 17.12 -0.39
C LEU A 141 4.83 17.49 -0.03
N GLY A 142 5.82 16.67 -0.42
CA GLY A 142 7.23 16.86 -0.07
C GLY A 142 7.48 16.73 1.44
N LEU A 143 6.77 15.82 2.11
CA LEU A 143 6.99 15.50 3.54
C LEU A 143 8.20 14.60 3.77
N CYS A 144 8.67 13.94 2.71
CA CYS A 144 9.87 13.12 2.68
C CYS A 144 10.51 13.20 1.29
N ALA A 145 11.72 12.67 1.15
CA ALA A 145 12.34 12.50 -0.16
C ALA A 145 11.81 11.23 -0.86
N VAL A 146 11.64 10.16 -0.10
CA VAL A 146 11.14 8.86 -0.56
C VAL A 146 10.22 8.29 0.52
N ALA A 147 9.19 7.55 0.13
CA ALA A 147 8.38 6.78 1.06
C ALA A 147 8.29 5.32 0.61
N LEU A 148 8.27 4.41 1.58
CA LEU A 148 7.97 3.00 1.34
C LEU A 148 6.48 2.74 1.51
N GLY A 149 5.92 1.93 0.62
CA GLY A 149 4.55 1.41 0.68
C GLY A 149 4.54 -0.12 0.79
N SER A 150 3.34 -0.68 0.88
CA SER A 150 3.10 -2.11 0.66
C SER A 150 1.79 -2.30 -0.09
N GLU A 151 1.69 -3.39 -0.84
CA GLU A 151 0.56 -3.71 -1.68
C GLU A 151 0.08 -5.13 -1.38
N ILE A 152 -1.24 -5.31 -1.43
CA ILE A 152 -1.92 -6.60 -1.37
C ILE A 152 -3.08 -6.48 -2.37
N PRO A 153 -3.13 -7.32 -3.42
CA PRO A 153 -4.14 -7.23 -4.46
C PRO A 153 -5.47 -7.68 -3.86
N ARG A 154 -6.53 -6.93 -4.16
CA ARG A 154 -7.89 -7.29 -3.76
C ARG A 154 -8.86 -6.91 -4.87
N HIS A 155 -9.44 -7.96 -5.45
CA HIS A 155 -10.51 -8.00 -6.44
C HIS A 155 -10.37 -7.18 -7.73
N ILE A 156 -10.99 -7.80 -8.73
CA ILE A 156 -10.65 -7.80 -10.13
C ILE A 156 -11.50 -6.75 -10.86
N LEU A 157 -10.83 -5.84 -11.56
CA LEU A 157 -11.37 -5.01 -12.64
C LEU A 157 -12.58 -4.13 -12.27
N LYS A 158 -12.29 -2.91 -11.81
CA LYS A 158 -13.31 -1.85 -11.81
C LYS A 158 -13.44 -1.28 -13.23
N HIS A 159 -14.67 -0.96 -13.62
CA HIS A 159 -14.89 -0.13 -14.81
C HIS A 159 -13.95 1.09 -14.79
N VAL A 160 -13.18 1.24 -15.86
CA VAL A 160 -12.37 2.43 -16.09
C VAL A 160 -13.30 3.48 -16.68
N ASP A 161 -13.40 4.64 -16.03
CA ASP A 161 -14.30 5.67 -16.53
C ASP A 161 -13.79 6.27 -17.86
N PRO A 162 -14.68 6.83 -18.70
CA PRO A 162 -14.29 7.37 -20.01
C PRO A 162 -13.21 8.46 -19.94
N THR A 163 -13.14 9.24 -18.86
CA THR A 163 -12.12 10.28 -18.70
C THR A 163 -10.75 9.66 -18.48
N THR A 164 -10.66 8.63 -17.64
CA THR A 164 -9.42 7.89 -17.42
C THR A 164 -8.93 7.24 -18.72
N ILE A 165 -9.82 6.65 -19.52
CA ILE A 165 -9.47 6.11 -20.84
C ILE A 165 -8.94 7.22 -21.76
N HIS A 166 -9.61 8.37 -21.82
CA HIS A 166 -9.15 9.49 -22.64
C HIS A 166 -7.77 10.02 -22.20
N LEU A 167 -7.52 10.15 -20.89
CA LEU A 167 -6.21 10.55 -20.36
C LEU A 167 -5.13 9.49 -20.68
N PHE A 168 -5.48 8.21 -20.59
CA PHE A 168 -4.59 7.12 -20.93
C PHE A 168 -4.19 7.14 -22.41
N GLU A 169 -5.15 7.34 -23.32
CA GLU A 169 -4.86 7.49 -24.76
C GLU A 169 -3.96 8.69 -25.06
N ASN A 170 -4.14 9.81 -24.34
CA ASN A 170 -3.24 10.96 -24.46
C ASN A 170 -1.82 10.63 -23.98
N ALA A 171 -1.67 9.83 -22.92
CA ALA A 171 -0.37 9.34 -22.47
C ALA A 171 0.28 8.40 -23.50
N ILE A 172 -0.49 7.50 -24.13
CA ILE A 172 -0.04 6.64 -25.24
C ILE A 172 0.45 7.48 -26.42
N ASN A 173 -0.27 8.53 -26.80
CA ASN A 173 0.15 9.43 -27.87
C ASN A 173 1.44 10.20 -27.52
N THR A 174 1.58 10.60 -26.26
CA THR A 174 2.82 11.23 -25.77
C THR A 174 3.99 10.25 -25.86
N MET A 175 3.82 9.01 -25.41
CA MET A 175 4.85 7.96 -25.51
C MET A 175 5.26 7.71 -26.97
N LYS A 176 4.29 7.59 -27.90
CA LYS A 176 4.57 7.48 -29.34
C LYS A 176 5.41 8.66 -29.86
N SER A 177 5.06 9.89 -29.46
CA SER A 177 5.80 11.09 -29.88
C SER A 177 7.24 11.13 -29.37
N LEU A 178 7.52 10.45 -28.26
CA LEU A 178 8.86 10.31 -27.67
C LEU A 178 9.63 9.10 -28.22
N GLY A 179 9.07 8.37 -29.19
CA GLY A 179 9.71 7.26 -29.88
C GLY A 179 9.41 5.86 -29.32
N VAL A 180 8.41 5.73 -28.43
CA VAL A 180 7.97 4.41 -27.94
C VAL A 180 7.17 3.70 -29.03
N THR A 181 7.55 2.48 -29.37
CA THR A 181 6.76 1.58 -30.23
C THR A 181 5.62 0.98 -29.41
N ILE A 182 4.38 1.20 -29.84
CA ILE A 182 3.20 0.66 -29.17
C ILE A 182 2.71 -0.57 -29.93
N VAL A 183 2.64 -1.71 -29.25
CA VAL A 183 1.99 -2.93 -29.73
C VAL A 183 0.63 -3.01 -29.07
N ASP A 184 -0.45 -2.93 -29.87
CA ASP A 184 -1.83 -3.05 -29.39
C ASP A 184 -2.42 -4.42 -29.79
N PRO A 185 -2.44 -5.40 -28.87
CA PRO A 185 -3.01 -6.70 -29.14
C PRO A 185 -4.53 -6.64 -29.00
N ASN A 186 -5.23 -6.16 -30.04
CA ASN A 186 -6.69 -6.21 -30.17
C ASN A 186 -7.30 -7.65 -30.17
N SER A 187 -6.59 -8.67 -29.65
CA SER A 187 -6.96 -10.09 -29.78
C SER A 187 -6.44 -10.99 -28.64
N TYR A 188 -6.11 -10.46 -27.46
CA TYR A 188 -5.80 -11.32 -26.30
C TYR A 188 -7.01 -11.51 -25.38
N SER A 189 -7.92 -12.39 -25.80
CA SER A 189 -9.08 -12.82 -25.00
C SER A 189 -8.74 -13.69 -23.80
N THR A 190 -7.46 -14.01 -23.55
CA THR A 190 -7.06 -14.89 -22.43
C THR A 190 -6.75 -14.16 -21.12
N PHE A 191 -6.68 -12.83 -21.12
CA PHE A 191 -6.91 -12.06 -19.89
C PHE A 191 -8.40 -11.86 -19.62
N ASP A 192 -9.22 -11.97 -20.66
CA ASP A 192 -10.68 -11.89 -20.63
C ASP A 192 -11.29 -13.29 -20.47
N THR A 193 -10.77 -14.07 -19.50
CA THR A 193 -11.60 -15.15 -18.98
C THR A 193 -12.74 -14.47 -18.24
N ASP A 194 -13.96 -14.67 -18.74
CA ASP A 194 -15.18 -14.32 -18.02
C ASP A 194 -15.17 -15.04 -16.66
N ARG A 195 -14.66 -14.32 -15.65
CA ARG A 195 -14.56 -14.77 -14.26
C ARG A 195 -15.87 -14.63 -13.51
N SER A 196 -16.99 -14.34 -14.19
CA SER A 196 -18.32 -14.43 -13.59
C SER A 196 -18.63 -15.85 -13.07
N SER A 197 -17.91 -16.87 -13.54
CA SER A 197 -18.04 -18.27 -13.10
C SER A 197 -17.21 -18.64 -11.87
N CYS A 198 -16.10 -17.94 -11.60
CA CYS A 198 -15.44 -18.00 -10.30
C CYS A 198 -16.16 -17.01 -9.39
N THR A 199 -16.98 -17.49 -8.46
CA THR A 199 -17.36 -16.62 -7.35
C THR A 199 -16.06 -16.08 -6.75
N GLY A 200 -15.93 -14.77 -6.59
CA GLY A 200 -14.68 -14.12 -6.17
C GLY A 200 -14.06 -14.74 -4.91
N ASP A 201 -14.82 -15.54 -4.16
CA ASP A 201 -14.38 -16.31 -3.02
C ASP A 201 -13.34 -17.39 -3.35
N GLU A 202 -13.44 -18.15 -4.45
CA GLU A 202 -12.51 -19.25 -4.76
C GLU A 202 -11.09 -18.76 -5.10
N TYR A 203 -10.98 -17.68 -5.88
CA TYR A 203 -9.70 -17.05 -6.22
C TYR A 203 -8.96 -16.50 -4.99
N ASP A 204 -9.71 -16.10 -3.96
CA ASP A 204 -9.17 -15.50 -2.75
C ASP A 204 -9.00 -16.48 -1.58
N ILE A 205 -9.35 -17.76 -1.75
CA ILE A 205 -9.15 -18.78 -0.70
C ILE A 205 -7.69 -18.78 -0.22
N ALA A 206 -6.73 -18.80 -1.15
CA ALA A 206 -5.31 -18.81 -0.78
C ALA A 206 -4.94 -17.59 0.07
N LEU A 207 -5.37 -16.39 -0.34
CA LEU A 207 -5.11 -15.15 0.41
C LEU A 207 -5.79 -15.16 1.78
N LYS A 208 -7.04 -15.62 1.87
CA LYS A 208 -7.83 -15.67 3.12
C LYS A 208 -7.22 -16.67 4.12
N VAL A 209 -6.81 -17.86 3.64
CA VAL A 209 -6.08 -18.87 4.44
C VAL A 209 -4.73 -18.31 4.91
N ASP A 210 -3.98 -17.65 4.01
CA ASP A 210 -2.71 -17.01 4.38
C ASP A 210 -2.90 -15.92 5.42
N ILE A 211 -3.91 -15.05 5.28
CA ILE A 211 -4.25 -14.05 6.29
C ILE A 211 -4.51 -14.75 7.63
N TYR A 212 -5.43 -15.72 7.67
CA TYR A 212 -5.78 -16.41 8.91
C TYR A 212 -4.56 -16.98 9.64
N HIS A 213 -3.69 -17.71 8.95
CA HIS A 213 -2.52 -18.35 9.57
C HIS A 213 -1.34 -17.40 9.83
N ASN A 214 -1.13 -16.39 8.97
CA ASN A 214 0.01 -15.47 9.12
C ASN A 214 -0.19 -14.44 10.23
N PHE A 215 -1.42 -14.28 10.78
CA PHE A 215 -1.64 -13.46 11.96
C PHE A 215 -0.81 -13.94 13.16
N GLU A 216 -0.75 -15.25 13.41
CA GLU A 216 0.06 -15.82 14.50
C GLU A 216 1.54 -15.45 14.34
N THR A 217 2.10 -15.68 13.14
CA THR A 217 3.48 -15.32 12.81
C THR A 217 3.72 -13.82 12.97
N THR A 218 2.83 -12.98 12.44
CA THR A 218 2.96 -11.51 12.50
C THR A 218 2.94 -11.01 13.94
N LEU A 219 2.04 -11.55 14.76
CA LEU A 219 1.90 -11.16 16.17
C LEU A 219 3.08 -11.65 17.02
N SER A 220 3.70 -12.77 16.65
CA SER A 220 4.91 -13.30 17.32
C SER A 220 6.13 -12.38 17.19
N TYR A 221 6.14 -11.47 16.20
CA TYR A 221 7.21 -10.51 15.99
C TYR A 221 7.17 -9.31 16.95
N PHE A 222 6.22 -9.24 17.87
CA PHE A 222 6.24 -8.24 18.93
C PHE A 222 6.81 -8.83 20.22
N SER A 223 7.96 -8.29 20.66
CA SER A 223 8.55 -8.63 21.96
C SER A 223 7.70 -8.14 23.14
N ILE A 224 6.99 -7.03 22.96
CA ILE A 224 5.98 -6.53 23.89
C ILE A 224 4.63 -6.57 23.18
N ASN A 225 3.71 -7.37 23.71
CA ASN A 225 2.34 -7.51 23.23
C ASN A 225 1.38 -7.12 24.37
N PRO A 226 1.03 -5.83 24.50
CA PRO A 226 0.40 -5.29 25.71
C PRO A 226 -1.04 -5.80 25.92
N HIS A 227 -1.69 -6.29 24.87
CA HIS A 227 -3.04 -6.83 24.92
C HIS A 227 -3.11 -8.35 24.72
N SER A 228 -1.95 -9.02 24.69
CA SER A 228 -1.86 -10.48 24.57
C SER A 228 -2.65 -11.04 23.38
N LEU A 229 -2.57 -10.38 22.22
CA LEU A 229 -3.22 -10.84 20.99
C LEU A 229 -2.33 -11.84 20.25
N TYR A 230 -2.81 -13.05 19.98
CA TYR A 230 -2.02 -14.10 19.33
C TYR A 230 -2.64 -14.63 18.04
N THR A 231 -3.94 -14.42 17.84
CA THR A 231 -4.69 -14.96 16.70
C THR A 231 -5.51 -13.88 15.99
N LEU A 232 -6.00 -14.18 14.79
CA LEU A 232 -6.99 -13.33 14.11
C LEU A 232 -8.26 -13.14 14.97
N SER A 233 -8.68 -14.17 15.70
CA SER A 233 -9.83 -14.08 16.61
C SER A 233 -9.61 -13.06 17.73
N ASP A 234 -8.41 -13.02 18.32
CA ASP A 234 -8.07 -12.05 19.36
C ASP A 234 -8.12 -10.62 18.81
N VAL A 235 -7.61 -10.42 17.59
CA VAL A 235 -7.63 -9.13 16.91
C VAL A 235 -9.06 -8.67 16.61
N ILE A 236 -9.92 -9.57 16.12
CA ILE A 236 -11.35 -9.27 15.90
C ILE A 236 -12.02 -8.91 17.23
N ALA A 237 -11.80 -9.70 18.28
CA ALA A 237 -12.39 -9.45 19.60
C ALA A 237 -11.94 -8.10 20.18
N TYR A 238 -10.64 -7.79 20.13
CA TYR A 238 -10.11 -6.49 20.55
C TYR A 238 -10.74 -5.34 19.75
N THR A 239 -10.84 -5.51 18.43
CA THR A 239 -11.39 -4.49 17.52
C THR A 239 -12.84 -4.18 17.86
N ILE A 240 -13.66 -5.21 18.16
CA ILE A 240 -15.06 -5.05 18.59
C ILE A 240 -15.14 -4.39 19.98
N ALA A 241 -14.29 -4.80 20.91
CA ALA A 241 -14.32 -4.33 22.30
C ALA A 241 -13.78 -2.91 22.48
N THR A 242 -13.04 -2.37 21.51
CA THR A 242 -12.33 -1.10 21.63
C THR A 242 -13.02 0.01 20.82
N PRO A 243 -13.67 1.00 21.46
CA PRO A 243 -14.42 2.04 20.73
C PRO A 243 -13.60 2.85 19.71
N ALA A 244 -12.31 3.10 20.01
CA ALA A 244 -11.40 3.83 19.12
C ALA A 244 -11.14 3.11 17.78
N GLU A 245 -11.37 1.79 17.74
CA GLU A 245 -11.23 0.98 16.54
C GLU A 245 -12.43 1.11 15.58
N GLU A 246 -13.51 1.79 15.98
CA GLU A 246 -14.67 2.10 15.15
C GLU A 246 -15.26 0.87 14.41
N ALA A 247 -15.25 -0.33 15.03
CA ALA A 247 -15.62 -1.59 14.38
C ALA A 247 -16.94 -1.53 13.58
N MET A 248 -18.00 -0.99 14.19
CA MET A 248 -19.32 -0.86 13.55
C MET A 248 -19.34 0.08 12.35
N LYS A 249 -18.48 1.09 12.33
CA LYS A 249 -18.44 2.11 11.28
C LYS A 249 -17.49 1.72 10.14
N ARG A 250 -16.40 1.03 10.47
CA ARG A 250 -15.32 0.69 9.52
C ARG A 250 -15.42 -0.73 8.99
N GLY A 251 -16.12 -1.61 9.70
CA GLY A 251 -16.36 -3.00 9.32
C GLY A 251 -15.17 -3.93 9.61
N LEU A 252 -15.47 -5.22 9.46
CA LEU A 252 -14.58 -6.36 9.73
C LEU A 252 -14.62 -7.41 8.61
N GLY A 253 -15.32 -7.15 7.50
CA GLY A 253 -15.70 -8.18 6.53
C GLY A 253 -14.53 -9.02 5.98
N HIS A 254 -13.37 -8.43 5.71
CA HIS A 254 -12.20 -9.21 5.28
C HIS A 254 -11.64 -10.10 6.40
N PHE A 255 -11.66 -9.65 7.65
CA PHE A 255 -11.26 -10.47 8.81
C PHE A 255 -12.25 -11.58 9.09
N GLU A 256 -13.55 -11.30 9.04
CA GLU A 256 -14.60 -12.31 9.24
C GLU A 256 -14.53 -13.37 8.14
N SER A 257 -14.38 -12.95 6.88
CA SER A 257 -14.22 -13.87 5.75
C SER A 257 -12.94 -14.71 5.85
N ALA A 258 -11.80 -14.10 6.23
CA ALA A 258 -10.56 -14.85 6.45
C ALA A 258 -10.68 -15.83 7.62
N LEU A 259 -11.37 -15.45 8.70
CA LEU A 259 -11.63 -16.30 9.85
C LEU A 259 -12.49 -17.51 9.48
N GLU A 260 -13.54 -17.31 8.70
CA GLU A 260 -14.42 -18.38 8.23
C GLU A 260 -13.66 -19.36 7.31
N VAL A 261 -12.98 -18.83 6.30
CA VAL A 261 -12.24 -19.65 5.32
C VAL A 261 -11.09 -20.39 5.99
N GLY A 262 -10.29 -19.73 6.85
CA GLY A 262 -9.14 -20.34 7.52
C GLY A 262 -9.49 -21.39 8.58
N LYS A 263 -10.76 -21.44 9.05
CA LYS A 263 -11.26 -22.54 9.89
C LYS A 263 -11.60 -23.78 9.08
N ASN A 264 -11.98 -23.61 7.82
CA ASN A 264 -12.45 -24.68 6.94
C ASN A 264 -11.33 -25.24 6.05
N TYR A 265 -10.32 -24.42 5.74
CA TYR A 265 -9.25 -24.77 4.83
C TYR A 265 -7.88 -24.48 5.43
N THR A 266 -6.88 -25.25 5.00
CA THR A 266 -5.47 -25.10 5.36
C THR A 266 -4.63 -24.96 4.09
N LYS A 267 -3.33 -24.73 4.24
CA LYS A 267 -2.39 -24.72 3.10
C LYS A 267 -2.29 -26.06 2.36
N ASP A 268 -2.73 -27.15 3.00
CA ASP A 268 -2.75 -28.49 2.40
C ASP A 268 -4.07 -28.84 1.71
N SER A 269 -5.12 -28.04 1.91
CA SER A 269 -6.43 -28.23 1.28
C SER A 269 -6.35 -28.07 -0.24
N GLU A 270 -7.19 -28.82 -0.96
CA GLU A 270 -7.23 -28.79 -2.43
C GLU A 270 -7.69 -27.42 -2.94
N GLU A 271 -8.63 -26.79 -2.24
CA GLU A 271 -9.16 -25.46 -2.54
C GLU A 271 -8.07 -24.38 -2.46
N TYR A 272 -7.23 -24.45 -1.43
CA TYR A 272 -6.07 -23.57 -1.30
C TYR A 272 -5.09 -23.75 -2.46
N LYS A 273 -4.76 -25.00 -2.81
CA LYS A 273 -3.83 -25.33 -3.90
C LYS A 273 -4.38 -24.90 -5.27
N ASN A 274 -5.68 -25.07 -5.50
CA ASN A 274 -6.36 -24.63 -6.72
C ASN A 274 -6.36 -23.11 -6.84
N SER A 275 -6.75 -22.42 -5.77
CA SER A 275 -6.68 -20.95 -5.67
C SER A 275 -5.27 -20.43 -5.95
N LEU A 276 -4.25 -21.00 -5.29
CA LEU A 276 -2.85 -20.64 -5.50
C LEU A 276 -2.37 -20.93 -6.94
N THR A 277 -2.81 -22.04 -7.53
CA THR A 277 -2.47 -22.39 -8.91
C THR A 277 -3.01 -21.38 -9.89
N GLU A 278 -4.28 -20.97 -9.73
CA GLU A 278 -4.92 -19.96 -10.58
C GLU A 278 -4.25 -18.59 -10.41
N ARG A 279 -4.00 -18.18 -9.17
CA ARG A 279 -3.23 -16.97 -8.86
C ARG A 279 -1.89 -16.97 -9.61
N ASN A 280 -1.08 -18.01 -9.42
CA ASN A 280 0.21 -18.15 -10.10
C ASN A 280 0.08 -18.26 -11.63
N HIS A 281 -1.03 -18.80 -12.14
CA HIS A 281 -1.30 -18.84 -13.57
C HIS A 281 -1.40 -17.43 -14.14
N VAL A 282 -2.16 -16.54 -13.49
CA VAL A 282 -2.32 -15.13 -13.88
C VAL A 282 -0.97 -14.41 -13.89
N GLY A 283 -0.22 -14.51 -12.79
CA GLY A 283 1.07 -13.82 -12.66
C GLY A 283 2.07 -14.21 -13.74
N ARG A 284 2.08 -15.49 -14.14
CA ARG A 284 2.95 -16.00 -15.21
C ARG A 284 2.53 -15.58 -16.62
N GLN A 285 1.39 -14.91 -16.80
CA GLN A 285 0.99 -14.43 -18.13
C GLN A 285 1.77 -13.18 -18.55
N ILE A 286 2.20 -12.32 -17.62
CA ILE A 286 2.93 -11.09 -17.94
C ILE A 286 4.22 -11.36 -18.74
N PRO A 287 5.18 -12.18 -18.26
CA PRO A 287 6.40 -12.44 -19.03
C PRO A 287 6.10 -13.12 -20.37
N LYS A 288 5.11 -14.02 -20.43
CA LYS A 288 4.69 -14.66 -21.70
C LYS A 288 4.14 -13.66 -22.72
N LEU A 289 3.40 -12.66 -22.27
CA LEU A 289 2.91 -11.59 -23.14
C LEU A 289 4.06 -10.73 -23.65
N LEU A 290 4.96 -10.32 -22.77
CA LEU A 290 6.14 -9.53 -23.12
C LEU A 290 6.99 -10.28 -24.16
N ASP A 291 7.32 -11.55 -23.91
CA ASP A 291 8.10 -12.37 -24.84
C ASP A 291 7.38 -12.55 -26.19
N LYS A 292 6.08 -12.84 -26.17
CA LYS A 292 5.29 -13.09 -27.39
C LYS A 292 5.20 -11.86 -28.29
N PHE A 293 5.06 -10.68 -27.71
CA PHE A 293 4.93 -9.42 -28.43
C PHE A 293 6.25 -8.66 -28.55
N GLU A 294 7.36 -9.26 -28.12
CA GLU A 294 8.69 -8.66 -28.11
C GLU A 294 8.68 -7.26 -27.46
N CYS A 295 7.97 -7.13 -26.33
CA CYS A 295 7.76 -5.88 -25.62
C CYS A 295 8.59 -5.81 -24.33
N ASP A 296 9.05 -4.61 -23.98
CA ASP A 296 9.79 -4.36 -22.73
C ASP A 296 8.86 -4.15 -21.52
N MET A 297 7.64 -3.67 -21.75
CA MET A 297 6.68 -3.35 -20.69
C MET A 297 5.22 -3.44 -21.17
N ILE A 298 4.30 -3.65 -20.22
CA ILE A 298 2.86 -3.52 -20.42
C ILE A 298 2.41 -2.23 -19.76
N VAL A 299 1.66 -1.39 -20.48
CA VAL A 299 1.10 -0.14 -19.95
C VAL A 299 -0.41 -0.29 -19.81
N LEU A 300 -0.94 0.01 -18.62
CA LEU A 300 -2.37 -0.11 -18.29
C LEU A 300 -2.81 1.06 -17.40
N PRO A 301 -4.11 1.45 -17.43
CA PRO A 301 -4.69 2.26 -16.37
C PRO A 301 -4.47 1.65 -14.98
N THR A 302 -4.15 2.47 -13.98
CA THR A 302 -3.71 2.01 -12.64
C THR A 302 -4.72 1.09 -11.95
N ASN A 303 -6.01 1.28 -12.18
CA ASN A 303 -7.09 0.45 -11.63
C ASN A 303 -7.17 -0.98 -12.21
N VAL A 304 -6.36 -1.29 -13.22
CA VAL A 304 -6.33 -2.59 -13.92
C VAL A 304 -4.98 -3.30 -13.74
N ALA A 305 -3.89 -2.56 -13.55
CA ALA A 305 -2.53 -3.08 -13.66
C ALA A 305 -2.05 -3.98 -12.50
N VAL A 306 -2.65 -3.83 -11.32
CA VAL A 306 -2.01 -4.22 -10.05
C VAL A 306 -1.96 -5.73 -9.84
N GLU A 307 -3.08 -6.42 -10.04
CA GLU A 307 -3.27 -7.77 -9.49
C GLU A 307 -2.45 -8.86 -10.21
N PRO A 308 -2.43 -8.94 -11.56
CA PRO A 308 -1.55 -9.87 -12.25
C PRO A 308 -0.07 -9.64 -11.93
N ALA A 309 0.32 -8.38 -11.77
CA ALA A 309 1.71 -8.02 -11.49
C ALA A 309 2.14 -8.42 -10.08
N ASP A 310 1.30 -8.17 -9.07
CA ASP A 310 1.58 -8.55 -7.69
C ASP A 310 1.77 -10.07 -7.55
N VAL A 311 0.80 -10.84 -8.05
CA VAL A 311 0.85 -12.31 -7.93
C VAL A 311 1.98 -12.91 -8.78
N GLY A 312 2.35 -12.26 -9.89
CA GLY A 312 3.49 -12.64 -10.72
C GLY A 312 4.84 -12.18 -10.18
N GLY A 313 4.88 -11.39 -9.10
CA GLY A 313 6.10 -10.75 -8.61
C GLY A 313 6.75 -9.82 -9.64
N CYS A 314 5.95 -9.27 -10.57
CA CYS A 314 6.41 -8.37 -11.62
C CYS A 314 6.47 -6.94 -11.10
N PRO A 315 7.53 -6.16 -11.41
CA PRO A 315 7.62 -4.78 -10.99
C PRO A 315 6.52 -3.92 -11.64
N VAL A 316 5.90 -3.04 -10.85
CA VAL A 316 4.93 -2.05 -11.32
C VAL A 316 5.46 -0.65 -11.06
N VAL A 317 5.36 0.21 -12.06
CA VAL A 317 5.68 1.64 -11.95
C VAL A 317 4.42 2.44 -12.27
N SER A 318 3.90 3.18 -11.30
CA SER A 318 2.79 4.11 -11.51
C SER A 318 3.31 5.50 -11.84
N VAL A 319 2.80 6.08 -12.92
CA VAL A 319 3.17 7.42 -13.40
C VAL A 319 1.88 8.25 -13.52
N PRO A 320 1.82 9.48 -12.96
CA PRO A 320 0.68 10.37 -13.16
C PRO A 320 0.46 10.65 -14.66
N MET A 321 -0.75 10.38 -15.16
CA MET A 321 -1.09 10.53 -16.58
C MET A 321 -1.86 11.81 -16.90
N GLY A 322 -2.36 12.53 -15.89
CA GLY A 322 -3.10 13.76 -16.09
C GLY A 322 -3.93 14.12 -14.87
N PHE A 323 -4.96 14.94 -15.09
CA PHE A 323 -5.92 15.34 -14.08
C PHE A 323 -7.32 15.39 -14.69
N TYR A 324 -8.34 15.08 -13.90
CA TYR A 324 -9.73 15.29 -14.27
C TYR A 324 -10.00 16.78 -14.60
N PRO A 325 -10.71 17.08 -15.71
CA PRO A 325 -11.00 18.47 -16.13
C PRO A 325 -11.80 19.30 -15.11
N PRO A 326 -11.78 20.65 -15.22
CA PRO A 326 -12.53 21.53 -14.30
C PRO A 326 -14.04 21.30 -14.22
N GLY A 327 -14.66 20.74 -15.27
CA GLY A 327 -16.10 20.46 -15.32
C GLY A 327 -16.51 19.07 -14.83
N THR A 328 -15.57 18.27 -14.31
CA THR A 328 -15.84 16.90 -13.86
C THR A 328 -16.80 16.90 -12.67
N GLU A 329 -17.86 16.09 -12.76
CA GLU A 329 -18.80 15.89 -11.65
C GLU A 329 -18.12 15.20 -10.46
N ILE A 330 -18.44 15.67 -9.25
CA ILE A 330 -17.90 15.10 -8.03
C ILE A 330 -18.59 13.77 -7.72
N VAL A 331 -17.82 12.68 -7.74
CA VAL A 331 -18.26 11.36 -7.27
C VAL A 331 -17.67 11.11 -5.89
N ARG A 332 -18.51 10.74 -4.93
CA ARG A 332 -18.08 10.42 -3.57
C ARG A 332 -18.18 8.93 -3.27
N GLN A 333 -17.16 8.41 -2.60
CA GLN A 333 -17.14 7.08 -2.02
C GLN A 333 -16.90 7.21 -0.52
N SER A 334 -17.79 6.61 0.29
CA SER A 334 -17.71 6.65 1.76
C SER A 334 -17.55 8.07 2.33
N GLY A 335 -18.23 9.04 1.72
CA GLY A 335 -18.22 10.45 2.11
C GLY A 335 -17.04 11.28 1.58
N MET A 336 -16.02 10.67 0.98
CA MET A 336 -14.85 11.35 0.41
C MET A 336 -14.95 11.49 -1.12
N VAL A 337 -14.34 12.50 -1.70
CA VAL A 337 -14.30 12.76 -3.14
C VAL A 337 -13.33 11.80 -3.81
N GLU A 338 -13.84 10.88 -4.62
CA GLU A 338 -13.04 9.90 -5.38
C GLU A 338 -12.71 10.41 -6.78
N VAL A 339 -13.69 11.02 -7.45
CA VAL A 339 -13.55 11.65 -8.77
C VAL A 339 -14.03 13.09 -8.64
N GLY A 340 -13.34 14.01 -9.30
CA GLY A 340 -13.63 15.44 -9.24
C GLY A 340 -12.57 16.27 -9.93
N PRO A 341 -12.81 17.57 -10.13
CA PRO A 341 -11.92 18.43 -10.91
C PRO A 341 -10.54 18.54 -10.25
N GLY A 342 -9.48 18.41 -11.06
CA GLY A 342 -8.09 18.54 -10.63
C GLY A 342 -7.53 17.34 -9.86
N ILE A 343 -8.29 16.26 -9.68
CA ILE A 343 -7.79 14.99 -9.13
C ILE A 343 -6.99 14.24 -10.20
N PRO A 344 -5.81 13.66 -9.88
CA PRO A 344 -4.99 12.91 -10.83
C PRO A 344 -5.49 11.49 -11.11
#